data_AF-A0A2V5TMC9-F1
#
_entry.id   AF-A0A2V5TMC9-F1
#
_cell.length_a   1.000
_cell.length_b   1.000
_cell.length_c   1.000
_cell.angle_alpha   90.00
_cell.angle_beta   90.00
_cell.angle_gamma   90.00
#
_symmetry.space_group_name_H-M   'P 1'
#
loop_
_entity.id
_entity.type
_entity.pdbx_description
1 polymer ?
#
loop_
_entity_poly.entity_id
_entity_poly.type
_entity_poly.pdbx_seq_one_letter_code
_entity_poly.pdbx_strand_id
1 'polypeptide(L)'
;MEPSMKRPLNDFICAGGLLFCLAVTHADGLDRWPLRYSAPGEMYFSSIASGPDRFVAVSENGRIVTSTDAIQWTLVQSGTTARLDSVASGNGVFVVTGYPDTVIRSTDGTNWQSAGWQEPATLPGIVAFASNYVAVGTRSDVFGLGLKGPLVMISPDTFAWEHIPLTQSFLWSSRVEFQSVTFGKGLFVAVGRGLNDVAFIVYSADGRHWKLVNDIFDGLQSVAYGDGVFVAGGAAQIATSTDGVRWRKRDPGHDRAIPGITYGQNTFVSVVSGGLIMQSDPIASLMLGRSSPLELSIFGPVGKSCQVEATEDLGATNGWETVANFVLTNSPATWTDPGSTNKSQRFYRAALQP
;
A
#
# COMPACT_ATOMS: atom_id res chain seq x y z
N MET A 1 24.13 -25.08 9.38
CA MET A 1 23.24 -24.12 8.70
C MET A 1 23.60 -22.75 9.23
N GLU A 2 24.38 -22.00 8.46
CA GLU A 2 24.76 -20.63 8.83
C GLU A 2 23.52 -19.71 8.75
N PRO A 3 23.35 -18.78 9.69
CA PRO A 3 22.37 -17.72 9.54
C PRO A 3 22.83 -16.83 8.37
N SER A 4 21.96 -16.66 7.38
CA SER A 4 22.22 -15.76 6.26
C SER A 4 22.48 -14.35 6.79
N MET A 5 23.74 -13.90 6.71
CA MET A 5 24.11 -12.52 6.98
C MET A 5 23.29 -11.59 6.08
N LYS A 6 22.42 -10.79 6.69
CA LYS A 6 21.75 -9.65 6.03
C LYS A 6 22.85 -8.70 5.54
N ARG A 7 22.75 -8.25 4.28
CA ARG A 7 23.71 -7.30 3.69
C ARG A 7 23.70 -6.00 4.52
N PRO A 8 24.85 -5.31 4.69
CA PRO A 8 24.86 -4.02 5.36
C PRO A 8 24.08 -2.98 4.56
N LEU A 9 23.08 -2.35 5.20
CA LEU A 9 22.27 -1.25 4.66
C LEU A 9 23.03 0.08 4.70
N ASN A 10 22.87 0.90 3.65
CA ASN A 10 23.48 2.24 3.49
C ASN A 10 22.50 3.42 3.67
N ASP A 11 21.35 3.23 4.33
CA ASP A 11 20.23 4.18 4.26
C ASP A 11 19.85 4.83 5.61
N PHE A 12 19.98 6.16 5.71
CA PHE A 12 19.94 6.93 6.96
C PHE A 12 19.22 8.29 6.82
N ILE A 13 18.76 8.88 7.94
CA ILE A 13 18.07 10.19 7.99
C ILE A 13 19.05 11.29 8.44
N CYS A 14 19.26 12.42 7.74
CA CYS A 14 20.20 13.47 8.20
C CYS A 14 19.47 14.73 8.72
N ALA A 15 19.78 15.17 9.93
CA ALA A 15 19.39 16.49 10.43
C ALA A 15 20.55 17.51 10.34
N GLY A 16 20.89 17.98 9.14
CA GLY A 16 21.99 18.93 8.89
C GLY A 16 21.55 20.38 8.67
N GLY A 17 22.25 21.34 9.27
CA GLY A 17 21.98 22.78 9.11
C GLY A 17 21.90 23.25 7.65
N LEU A 18 20.83 24.02 7.35
CA LEU A 18 20.48 24.70 6.09
C LEU A 18 20.23 23.86 4.82
N LEU A 19 20.46 22.55 4.82
CA LEU A 19 19.96 21.63 3.78
C LEU A 19 19.44 20.35 4.45
N PHE A 20 18.17 20.38 4.86
CA PHE A 20 17.54 19.24 5.52
C PHE A 20 17.00 18.25 4.49
N CYS A 21 17.70 17.12 4.34
CA CYS A 21 17.24 16.01 3.53
C CYS A 21 16.29 15.13 4.36
N LEU A 22 14.98 15.23 4.09
CA LEU A 22 14.00 14.25 4.56
C LEU A 22 14.24 12.93 3.81
N ALA A 23 14.99 12.02 4.42
CA ALA A 23 14.99 10.61 4.05
C ALA A 23 14.40 9.84 5.24
N VAL A 24 13.27 9.15 5.07
CA VAL A 24 12.73 8.25 6.09
C VAL A 24 13.00 6.83 5.62
N THR A 25 13.84 6.09 6.35
CA THR A 25 14.24 4.73 6.00
C THR A 25 13.62 3.73 6.98
N HIS A 26 13.61 2.45 6.62
CA HIS A 26 12.97 1.38 7.39
C HIS A 26 14.03 0.38 7.80
N ALA A 27 13.85 -0.29 8.94
CA ALA A 27 14.44 -1.61 9.12
C ALA A 27 13.91 -2.57 8.05
N ASP A 28 14.74 -3.53 7.64
CA ASP A 28 14.64 -4.52 6.54
C ASP A 28 13.30 -5.28 6.33
N GLY A 29 12.23 -4.99 7.07
CA GLY A 29 11.01 -5.80 7.06
C GLY A 29 10.15 -5.72 5.79
N LEU A 30 10.47 -4.82 4.86
CA LEU A 30 9.80 -4.74 3.55
C LEU A 30 10.56 -5.47 2.43
N ASP A 31 11.75 -5.98 2.71
CA ASP A 31 12.53 -6.76 1.74
C ASP A 31 12.32 -8.25 2.00
N ARG A 32 12.12 -9.03 0.92
CA ARG A 32 11.90 -10.50 0.96
C ARG A 32 10.70 -10.93 1.79
N TRP A 33 9.54 -11.07 1.14
CA TRP A 33 8.31 -11.44 1.84
C TRP A 33 8.18 -12.97 1.91
N PRO A 34 8.19 -13.59 3.10
CA PRO A 34 7.97 -15.04 3.22
C PRO A 34 6.60 -15.47 2.70
N LEU A 35 6.57 -16.64 2.05
CA LEU A 35 5.36 -17.34 1.68
C LEU A 35 4.59 -17.77 2.94
N ARG A 36 3.32 -17.40 3.03
CA ARG A 36 2.42 -17.77 4.14
C ARG A 36 1.36 -18.78 3.74
N TYR A 37 0.90 -18.72 2.49
CA TYR A 37 -0.17 -19.59 2.02
C TYR A 37 -0.03 -19.89 0.52
N SER A 38 -0.42 -21.11 0.14
CA SER A 38 -0.56 -21.55 -1.25
C SER A 38 -1.97 -22.09 -1.42
N ALA A 39 -2.75 -21.48 -2.30
CA ALA A 39 -4.12 -21.92 -2.53
C ALA A 39 -4.16 -23.35 -3.12
N PRO A 40 -5.11 -24.20 -2.69
CA PRO A 40 -5.30 -25.51 -3.29
C PRO A 40 -5.94 -25.38 -4.68
N GLY A 41 -5.42 -26.13 -5.66
CA GLY A 41 -5.88 -26.10 -7.05
C GLY A 41 -5.47 -24.84 -7.82
N GLU A 42 -6.00 -24.67 -9.04
CA GLU A 42 -5.77 -23.48 -9.87
C GLU A 42 -6.64 -22.31 -9.39
N MET A 43 -6.30 -21.71 -8.25
CA MET A 43 -6.96 -20.51 -7.72
C MET A 43 -5.99 -19.34 -7.77
N TYR A 44 -6.26 -18.38 -8.67
CA TYR A 44 -5.43 -17.18 -8.86
C TYR A 44 -6.15 -15.97 -8.28
N PHE A 45 -5.55 -15.33 -7.28
CA PHE A 45 -6.13 -14.16 -6.63
C PHE A 45 -5.90 -12.90 -7.46
N SER A 46 -6.98 -12.14 -7.67
CA SER A 46 -6.98 -10.86 -8.38
C SER A 46 -6.69 -9.69 -7.43
N SER A 47 -7.18 -9.76 -6.19
CA SER A 47 -7.08 -8.66 -5.22
C SER A 47 -7.26 -9.16 -3.79
N ILE A 48 -6.81 -8.36 -2.83
CA ILE A 48 -6.90 -8.62 -1.39
C ILE A 48 -7.14 -7.30 -0.63
N ALA A 49 -7.99 -7.36 0.41
CA ALA A 49 -8.23 -6.24 1.32
C ALA A 49 -8.22 -6.70 2.77
N SER A 50 -7.69 -5.86 3.66
CA SER A 50 -7.83 -5.99 5.11
C SER A 50 -9.00 -5.16 5.59
N GLY A 51 -9.88 -5.75 6.38
CA GLY A 51 -10.92 -5.05 7.13
C GLY A 51 -10.69 -5.14 8.64
N PRO A 52 -11.71 -4.79 9.45
CA PRO A 52 -11.56 -4.66 10.89
C PRO A 52 -11.11 -5.94 11.60
N ASP A 53 -11.60 -7.10 11.16
CA ASP A 53 -11.40 -8.39 11.83
C ASP A 53 -10.77 -9.47 10.93
N ARG A 54 -10.63 -9.22 9.62
CA ARG A 54 -10.16 -10.22 8.65
C ARG A 54 -9.59 -9.64 7.37
N PHE A 55 -8.88 -10.49 6.65
CA PHE A 55 -8.50 -10.32 5.27
C PHE A 55 -9.51 -11.04 4.36
N VAL A 56 -9.75 -10.45 3.20
CA VAL A 56 -10.58 -11.00 2.12
C VAL A 56 -9.76 -10.98 0.84
N ALA A 57 -9.58 -12.13 0.19
CA ALA A 57 -8.99 -12.22 -1.13
C ALA A 57 -10.00 -12.79 -2.13
N VAL A 58 -9.98 -12.25 -3.34
CA VAL A 58 -10.94 -12.56 -4.40
C VAL A 58 -10.25 -13.13 -5.63
N SER A 59 -10.96 -13.96 -6.38
CA SER A 59 -10.44 -14.65 -7.56
C SER A 59 -11.53 -14.92 -8.59
N GLU A 60 -11.14 -15.56 -9.70
CA GLU A 60 -12.06 -15.96 -10.75
C GLU A 60 -13.11 -16.98 -10.27
N ASN A 61 -14.18 -17.14 -11.05
CA ASN A 61 -15.29 -18.07 -10.77
C ASN A 61 -16.03 -17.79 -9.44
N GLY A 62 -16.10 -16.53 -9.03
CA GLY A 62 -16.84 -16.08 -7.85
C GLY A 62 -16.21 -16.50 -6.53
N ARG A 63 -14.95 -16.93 -6.52
CA ARG A 63 -14.30 -17.49 -5.34
C ARG A 63 -13.75 -16.39 -4.43
N ILE A 64 -14.13 -16.46 -3.15
CA ILE A 64 -13.65 -15.58 -2.09
C ILE A 64 -13.04 -16.45 -0.99
N VAL A 65 -11.87 -16.06 -0.51
CA VAL A 65 -11.27 -16.65 0.70
C VAL A 65 -11.11 -15.59 1.77
N THR A 66 -11.26 -15.99 3.03
CA THR A 66 -11.10 -15.11 4.18
C THR A 66 -10.14 -15.68 5.21
N SER A 67 -9.49 -14.81 5.96
CA SER A 67 -8.54 -15.18 7.01
C SER A 67 -8.51 -14.14 8.11
N THR A 68 -8.38 -14.56 9.36
CA THR A 68 -8.17 -13.66 10.51
C THR A 68 -6.70 -13.48 10.85
N ASP A 69 -5.77 -14.16 10.18
CA ASP A 69 -4.34 -14.17 10.50
C ASP A 69 -3.40 -14.12 9.28
N ALA A 70 -3.95 -14.03 8.07
CA ALA A 70 -3.27 -14.13 6.78
C ALA A 70 -2.50 -15.45 6.53
N ILE A 71 -2.66 -16.46 7.40
CA ILE A 71 -1.99 -17.76 7.33
C ILE A 71 -3.00 -18.85 6.99
N GLN A 72 -4.11 -18.91 7.73
CA GLN A 72 -5.19 -19.87 7.52
C GLN A 72 -6.33 -19.22 6.75
N TRP A 73 -6.65 -19.78 5.58
CA TRP A 73 -7.64 -19.23 4.66
C TRP A 73 -8.80 -20.19 4.46
N THR A 74 -10.01 -19.66 4.56
CA THR A 74 -11.27 -20.42 4.40
C THR A 74 -12.03 -19.91 3.18
N LEU A 75 -12.44 -20.83 2.29
CA LEU A 75 -13.29 -20.50 1.14
C LEU A 75 -14.71 -20.15 1.61
N VAL A 76 -15.25 -19.08 1.03
CA VAL A 76 -16.57 -18.53 1.33
C VAL A 76 -17.39 -18.42 0.04
N GLN A 77 -18.71 -18.62 0.16
CA GLN A 77 -19.64 -18.45 -0.94
C GLN A 77 -19.93 -16.97 -1.19
N SER A 78 -19.68 -16.50 -2.42
CA SER A 78 -19.97 -15.12 -2.84
C SER A 78 -21.42 -14.92 -3.31
N GLY A 79 -22.13 -16.00 -3.62
CA GLY A 79 -23.45 -15.96 -4.25
C GLY A 79 -23.43 -15.68 -5.76
N THR A 80 -22.25 -15.67 -6.40
CA THR A 80 -22.08 -15.48 -7.84
C THR A 80 -21.00 -16.40 -8.41
N THR A 81 -21.01 -16.60 -9.73
CA THR A 81 -19.94 -17.29 -10.49
C THR A 81 -19.10 -16.32 -11.31
N ALA A 82 -19.37 -15.01 -11.21
CA ALA A 82 -18.66 -13.96 -11.92
C ALA A 82 -17.17 -13.91 -11.57
N ARG A 83 -16.33 -13.40 -12.48
CA ARG A 83 -14.93 -13.12 -12.18
C ARG A 83 -14.85 -11.95 -11.21
N LEU A 84 -14.19 -12.11 -10.06
CA LEU A 84 -14.01 -11.03 -9.09
C LEU A 84 -12.64 -10.37 -9.33
N ASP A 85 -12.66 -9.07 -9.59
CA ASP A 85 -11.49 -8.32 -10.08
C ASP A 85 -10.84 -7.50 -8.94
N SER A 86 -11.63 -6.87 -8.07
CA SER A 86 -11.11 -6.01 -7.00
C SER A 86 -11.89 -6.17 -5.70
N VAL A 87 -11.23 -5.91 -4.59
CA VAL A 87 -11.86 -5.82 -3.27
C VAL A 87 -11.29 -4.63 -2.49
N ALA A 88 -12.16 -3.89 -1.81
CA ALA A 88 -11.78 -2.88 -0.83
C ALA A 88 -12.54 -3.07 0.48
N SER A 89 -11.94 -2.61 1.57
CA SER A 89 -12.60 -2.47 2.85
C SER A 89 -12.58 -1.02 3.31
N GLY A 90 -13.66 -0.59 3.93
CA GLY A 90 -13.73 0.67 4.67
C GLY A 90 -15.15 0.96 5.12
N ASN A 91 -15.30 1.87 6.08
CA ASN A 91 -16.58 2.17 6.74
C ASN A 91 -17.33 0.92 7.24
N GLY A 92 -16.58 -0.12 7.64
CA GLY A 92 -17.15 -1.39 8.14
C GLY A 92 -17.72 -2.30 7.05
N VAL A 93 -17.45 -2.03 5.77
CA VAL A 93 -17.97 -2.81 4.64
C VAL A 93 -16.84 -3.20 3.69
N PHE A 94 -16.85 -4.47 3.28
CA PHE A 94 -16.12 -4.94 2.11
C PHE A 94 -16.98 -4.78 0.86
N VAL A 95 -16.37 -4.27 -0.21
CA VAL A 95 -16.99 -4.13 -1.53
C VAL A 95 -16.10 -4.84 -2.54
N VAL A 96 -16.71 -5.70 -3.35
CA VAL A 96 -16.04 -6.44 -4.42
C VAL A 96 -16.66 -6.07 -5.75
N THR A 97 -15.82 -5.85 -6.74
CA THR A 97 -16.20 -5.57 -8.13
C THR A 97 -15.72 -6.69 -9.04
N GLY A 98 -16.42 -6.95 -10.14
CA GLY A 98 -16.13 -8.08 -11.02
C GLY A 98 -16.86 -8.05 -12.36
N TYR A 99 -16.55 -9.02 -13.21
CA TYR A 99 -17.10 -9.18 -14.56
C TYR A 99 -17.96 -10.46 -14.70
N PRO A 100 -19.14 -10.37 -15.36
CA PRO A 100 -19.78 -9.17 -15.90
C PRO A 100 -20.54 -8.39 -14.81
N ASP A 101 -20.44 -7.06 -14.84
CA ASP A 101 -21.23 -6.08 -14.05
C ASP A 101 -21.54 -6.49 -12.60
N THR A 102 -20.56 -7.07 -11.91
CA THR A 102 -20.76 -7.66 -10.59
C THR A 102 -20.27 -6.71 -9.52
N VAL A 103 -21.16 -6.32 -8.62
CA VAL A 103 -20.80 -5.68 -7.35
C VAL A 103 -21.48 -6.42 -6.22
N ILE A 104 -20.69 -6.93 -5.29
CA ILE A 104 -21.16 -7.59 -4.07
C ILE A 104 -20.54 -6.93 -2.86
N ARG A 105 -21.24 -6.95 -1.72
CA ARG A 105 -20.77 -6.36 -0.47
C ARG A 105 -20.96 -7.29 0.72
N SER A 106 -20.20 -7.04 1.77
CA SER A 106 -20.29 -7.77 3.03
C SER A 106 -19.81 -6.91 4.20
N THR A 107 -20.49 -6.96 5.34
CA THR A 107 -20.04 -6.30 6.58
C THR A 107 -19.10 -7.17 7.41
N ASP A 108 -19.04 -8.48 7.12
CA ASP A 108 -18.30 -9.47 7.90
C ASP A 108 -17.34 -10.32 7.04
N GLY A 109 -17.23 -10.02 5.74
CA GLY A 109 -16.46 -10.75 4.74
C GLY A 109 -16.90 -12.19 4.47
N THR A 110 -17.92 -12.70 5.16
CA THR A 110 -18.39 -14.10 5.03
C THR A 110 -19.79 -14.21 4.43
N ASN A 111 -20.64 -13.21 4.63
CA ASN A 111 -21.97 -13.13 4.07
C ASN A 111 -22.02 -12.04 3.00
N TRP A 112 -22.17 -12.45 1.73
CA TRP A 112 -22.13 -11.57 0.58
C TRP A 112 -23.51 -11.34 -0.02
N GLN A 113 -23.78 -10.09 -0.40
CA GLN A 113 -25.04 -9.69 -1.02
C GLN A 113 -24.75 -8.88 -2.28
N SER A 114 -25.52 -9.11 -3.35
CA SER A 114 -25.49 -8.25 -4.53
C SER A 114 -25.90 -6.83 -4.17
N ALA A 115 -25.13 -5.85 -4.64
CA ALA A 115 -25.41 -4.43 -4.40
C ALA A 115 -26.37 -3.82 -5.44
N GLY A 116 -26.81 -4.58 -6.45
CA GLY A 116 -27.77 -4.11 -7.46
C GLY A 116 -27.20 -3.11 -8.46
N TRP A 117 -25.96 -3.33 -8.91
CA TRP A 117 -25.25 -2.47 -9.86
C TRP A 117 -25.90 -2.47 -11.26
N GLN A 118 -26.07 -1.29 -11.88
CA GLN A 118 -26.69 -1.16 -13.21
C GLN A 118 -25.87 -0.31 -14.21
N GLU A 119 -24.63 0.07 -13.88
CA GLU A 119 -23.78 0.89 -14.78
C GLU A 119 -22.65 0.06 -15.42
N PRO A 120 -22.39 0.16 -16.74
CA PRO A 120 -21.42 -0.68 -17.44
C PRO A 120 -19.99 -0.16 -17.25
N ALA A 121 -19.39 -0.43 -16.09
CA ALA A 121 -18.01 -0.01 -15.80
C ALA A 121 -17.21 -1.11 -15.09
N THR A 122 -16.03 -1.42 -15.62
CA THR A 122 -15.00 -2.21 -14.92
C THR A 122 -14.26 -1.30 -13.94
N LEU A 123 -14.35 -1.62 -12.64
CA LEU A 123 -13.68 -0.89 -11.56
C LEU A 123 -12.54 -1.77 -10.97
N PRO A 124 -11.34 -1.77 -11.58
CA PRO A 124 -10.22 -2.59 -11.13
C PRO A 124 -9.64 -2.14 -9.79
N GLY A 125 -9.87 -0.89 -9.35
CA GLY A 125 -9.41 -0.38 -8.06
C GLY A 125 -10.50 0.37 -7.31
N ILE A 126 -10.61 0.12 -6.01
CA ILE A 126 -11.50 0.86 -5.10
C ILE A 126 -10.77 1.10 -3.78
N VAL A 127 -11.01 2.24 -3.14
CA VAL A 127 -10.49 2.59 -1.82
C VAL A 127 -11.55 3.34 -1.03
N ALA A 128 -11.61 3.12 0.28
CA ALA A 128 -12.38 3.99 1.16
C ALA A 128 -11.58 5.24 1.56
N PHE A 129 -12.24 6.39 1.57
CA PHE A 129 -11.68 7.67 2.01
C PHE A 129 -12.72 8.46 2.81
N ALA A 130 -12.42 8.75 4.08
CA ALA A 130 -13.36 9.38 5.01
C ALA A 130 -14.70 8.61 5.01
N SER A 131 -15.83 9.31 4.85
CA SER A 131 -17.16 8.68 4.73
C SER A 131 -17.52 8.22 3.31
N ASN A 132 -16.58 8.23 2.36
CA ASN A 132 -16.83 7.92 0.95
C ASN A 132 -15.96 6.75 0.46
N TYR A 133 -16.26 6.27 -0.74
CA TYR A 133 -15.47 5.35 -1.53
C TYR A 133 -15.03 6.05 -2.81
N VAL A 134 -13.78 5.85 -3.20
CA VAL A 134 -13.24 6.29 -4.48
C VAL A 134 -12.88 5.05 -5.28
N ALA A 135 -13.46 4.92 -6.47
CA ALA A 135 -13.11 3.87 -7.42
C ALA A 135 -12.32 4.47 -8.58
N VAL A 136 -11.31 3.75 -9.02
CA VAL A 136 -10.51 4.06 -10.19
C VAL A 136 -10.64 2.94 -11.22
N GLY A 137 -10.61 3.31 -12.49
CA GLY A 137 -10.70 2.33 -13.57
C GLY A 137 -10.51 2.93 -14.93
N THR A 138 -11.11 2.25 -15.92
CA THR A 138 -11.03 2.65 -17.32
C THR A 138 -12.43 2.83 -17.87
N ARG A 139 -12.72 4.02 -18.38
CA ARG A 139 -13.95 4.28 -19.15
C ARG A 139 -13.72 3.90 -20.60
N SER A 140 -14.63 3.10 -21.16
CA SER A 140 -14.77 2.96 -22.61
C SER A 140 -15.52 4.16 -23.16
N ASP A 141 -15.03 4.72 -24.26
CA ASP A 141 -15.63 5.84 -25.00
C ASP A 141 -15.57 7.22 -24.31
N VAL A 142 -14.34 7.71 -24.13
CA VAL A 142 -14.08 9.09 -23.73
C VAL A 142 -14.54 10.06 -24.84
N PHE A 143 -15.54 10.89 -24.55
CA PHE A 143 -16.12 11.91 -25.44
C PHE A 143 -16.75 11.41 -26.76
N GLY A 144 -17.20 10.14 -26.85
CA GLY A 144 -17.79 9.62 -28.09
C GLY A 144 -16.76 9.25 -29.17
N LEU A 145 -15.48 9.11 -28.78
CA LEU A 145 -14.35 8.85 -29.68
C LEU A 145 -13.88 7.39 -29.66
N GLY A 146 -14.54 6.49 -28.92
CA GLY A 146 -14.16 5.08 -28.78
C GLY A 146 -12.83 4.87 -28.03
N LEU A 147 -12.34 5.87 -27.31
CA LEU A 147 -11.07 5.82 -26.59
C LEU A 147 -11.25 5.30 -25.16
N LYS A 148 -10.26 4.55 -24.66
CA LYS A 148 -10.13 4.17 -23.25
C LYS A 148 -9.41 5.28 -22.48
N GLY A 149 -9.91 5.66 -21.31
CA GLY A 149 -9.24 6.65 -20.45
C GLY A 149 -9.52 6.44 -18.95
N PRO A 150 -8.78 7.14 -18.08
CA PRO A 150 -8.92 6.97 -16.64
C PRO A 150 -10.31 7.39 -16.17
N LEU A 151 -10.89 6.57 -15.31
CA LEU A 151 -12.14 6.83 -14.60
C LEU A 151 -11.83 7.02 -13.12
N VAL A 152 -12.37 8.08 -12.54
CA VAL A 152 -12.44 8.25 -11.08
C VAL A 152 -13.91 8.49 -10.74
N MET A 153 -14.44 7.71 -9.81
CA MET A 153 -15.78 7.88 -9.29
C MET A 153 -15.74 7.99 -7.78
N ILE A 154 -16.65 8.77 -7.21
CA ILE A 154 -16.84 8.87 -5.77
C ILE A 154 -18.24 8.41 -5.40
N SER A 155 -18.37 7.71 -4.28
CA SER A 155 -19.65 7.29 -3.74
C SER A 155 -19.69 7.46 -2.23
N PRO A 156 -20.72 8.13 -1.67
CA PRO A 156 -20.89 8.22 -0.23
C PRO A 156 -21.41 6.92 0.41
N ASP A 157 -22.06 6.06 -0.39
CA ASP A 157 -22.84 4.93 0.14
C ASP A 157 -22.72 3.64 -0.67
N THR A 158 -21.83 3.59 -1.66
CA THR A 158 -21.63 2.51 -2.64
C THR A 158 -22.77 2.33 -3.65
N PHE A 159 -23.83 3.12 -3.58
CA PHE A 159 -25.00 3.07 -4.46
C PHE A 159 -25.01 4.23 -5.45
N ALA A 160 -24.81 5.45 -4.97
CA ALA A 160 -24.76 6.64 -5.80
C ALA A 160 -23.31 6.91 -6.21
N TRP A 161 -22.99 6.81 -7.50
CA TRP A 161 -21.66 7.10 -8.01
C TRP A 161 -21.66 8.37 -8.84
N GLU A 162 -20.85 9.33 -8.41
CA GLU A 162 -20.64 10.57 -9.16
C GLU A 162 -19.33 10.47 -9.93
N HIS A 163 -19.39 10.73 -11.24
CA HIS A 163 -18.21 10.91 -12.06
C HIS A 163 -17.47 12.17 -11.63
N ILE A 164 -16.20 12.03 -11.25
CA ILE A 164 -15.35 13.20 -11.04
C ILE A 164 -14.83 13.65 -12.41
N PRO A 165 -15.18 14.85 -12.91
CA PRO A 165 -14.62 15.37 -14.14
C PRO A 165 -13.13 15.62 -13.90
N LEU A 166 -12.29 14.80 -14.53
CA LEU A 166 -10.87 15.09 -14.58
C LEU A 166 -10.73 16.29 -15.54
N THR A 167 -10.28 17.45 -15.08
CA THR A 167 -9.99 18.59 -15.97
C THR A 167 -8.60 18.40 -16.57
N GLN A 168 -8.53 18.39 -17.91
CA GLN A 168 -7.34 18.27 -18.78
C GLN A 168 -6.00 18.19 -18.03
N SER A 169 -5.56 16.98 -17.73
CA SER A 169 -4.21 16.70 -17.26
C SER A 169 -3.45 15.85 -18.28
N PHE A 170 -2.12 15.93 -18.25
CA PHE A 170 -1.17 15.18 -19.09
C PHE A 170 -1.50 13.68 -19.24
N LEU A 171 -2.20 13.10 -18.27
CA LEU A 171 -2.62 11.68 -18.21
C LEU A 171 -3.52 11.26 -19.38
N TRP A 172 -4.17 12.20 -20.08
CA TRP A 172 -5.03 11.91 -21.22
C TRP A 172 -4.28 11.68 -22.53
N SER A 173 -3.04 12.18 -22.62
CA SER A 173 -2.21 12.01 -23.81
C SER A 173 -1.63 10.60 -23.96
N SER A 174 -1.64 9.81 -22.88
CA SER A 174 -0.85 8.58 -22.77
C SER A 174 -1.64 7.38 -22.22
N ARG A 175 -2.84 7.07 -22.75
CA ARG A 175 -3.66 5.86 -22.45
C ARG A 175 -3.38 5.22 -21.08
N VAL A 176 -3.67 5.97 -20.02
CA VAL A 176 -3.37 5.65 -18.63
C VAL A 176 -4.54 4.83 -18.05
N GLU A 177 -4.32 3.56 -17.72
CA GLU A 177 -5.30 2.72 -17.02
C GLU A 177 -4.92 2.62 -15.54
N PHE A 178 -5.74 3.17 -14.65
CA PHE A 178 -5.55 2.99 -13.21
C PHE A 178 -5.89 1.56 -12.81
N GLN A 179 -4.98 0.89 -12.10
CA GLN A 179 -5.17 -0.48 -11.62
C GLN A 179 -5.50 -0.51 -10.13
N SER A 180 -4.94 0.41 -9.35
CA SER A 180 -5.16 0.48 -7.90
C SER A 180 -5.00 1.90 -7.39
N VAL A 181 -5.68 2.20 -6.30
CA VAL A 181 -5.62 3.48 -5.58
C VAL A 181 -5.61 3.22 -4.08
N THR A 182 -4.88 4.05 -3.35
CA THR A 182 -4.88 4.06 -1.90
C THR A 182 -4.96 5.50 -1.38
N PHE A 183 -5.33 5.65 -0.11
CA PHE A 183 -5.34 6.94 0.58
C PHE A 183 -4.61 6.83 1.90
N GLY A 184 -3.68 7.76 2.14
CA GLY A 184 -2.89 7.82 3.36
C GLY A 184 -2.30 9.20 3.56
N LYS A 185 -2.18 9.65 4.81
CA LYS A 185 -1.54 10.94 5.16
C LYS A 185 -2.13 12.15 4.42
N GLY A 186 -3.43 12.16 4.13
CA GLY A 186 -4.04 13.27 3.39
C GLY A 186 -3.82 13.22 1.88
N LEU A 187 -3.29 12.12 1.34
CA LEU A 187 -2.88 12.00 -0.04
C LEU A 187 -3.47 10.74 -0.69
N PHE A 188 -4.10 10.92 -1.85
CA PHE A 188 -4.40 9.83 -2.76
C PHE A 188 -3.17 9.46 -3.56
N VAL A 189 -2.91 8.17 -3.68
CA VAL A 189 -1.88 7.62 -4.55
C VAL A 189 -2.53 6.56 -5.42
N ALA A 190 -2.36 6.66 -6.74
CA ALA A 190 -2.83 5.65 -7.67
C ALA A 190 -1.68 5.13 -8.53
N VAL A 191 -1.76 3.86 -8.87
CA VAL A 191 -0.83 3.19 -9.77
C VAL A 191 -1.58 2.64 -10.97
N GLY A 192 -0.87 2.52 -12.08
CA GLY A 192 -1.46 1.97 -13.28
C GLY A 192 -0.46 1.81 -14.40
N ARG A 193 -0.97 1.44 -15.57
CA ARG A 193 -0.18 1.11 -16.75
C ARG A 193 -0.52 2.02 -17.91
N GLY A 194 0.52 2.55 -18.54
CA GLY A 194 0.43 3.33 -19.77
C GLY A 194 0.70 2.47 -21.00
N LEU A 195 0.93 3.16 -22.13
CA LEU A 195 1.39 2.52 -23.36
C LEU A 195 2.73 1.78 -23.14
N ASN A 196 2.88 0.61 -23.77
CA ASN A 196 4.07 -0.26 -23.67
C ASN A 196 4.38 -0.79 -22.26
N ASP A 197 3.36 -0.99 -21.41
CA ASP A 197 3.49 -1.52 -20.04
C ASP A 197 4.34 -0.69 -19.07
N VAL A 198 4.64 0.57 -19.43
CA VAL A 198 5.28 1.52 -18.52
C VAL A 198 4.33 1.81 -17.36
N ALA A 199 4.76 1.56 -16.13
CA ALA A 199 3.96 1.89 -14.97
C ALA A 199 4.14 3.36 -14.58
N PHE A 200 3.05 3.95 -14.11
CA PHE A 200 3.07 5.27 -13.51
C PHE A 200 2.55 5.20 -12.08
N ILE A 201 3.04 6.13 -11.28
CA ILE A 201 2.48 6.47 -9.98
C ILE A 201 2.00 7.92 -10.09
N VAL A 202 0.77 8.17 -9.67
CA VAL A 202 0.21 9.52 -9.57
C VAL A 202 -0.28 9.79 -8.16
N TYR A 203 -0.32 11.06 -7.78
CA TYR A 203 -0.81 11.47 -6.48
C TYR A 203 -1.70 12.72 -6.54
N SER A 204 -2.62 12.86 -5.59
CA SER A 204 -3.59 13.96 -5.50
C SER A 204 -3.89 14.28 -4.04
N ALA A 205 -3.91 15.55 -3.66
CA ALA A 205 -4.37 15.95 -2.31
C ALA A 205 -5.90 15.98 -2.20
N ASP A 206 -6.60 16.13 -3.33
CA ASP A 206 -8.04 16.35 -3.42
C ASP A 206 -8.78 15.28 -4.25
N GLY A 207 -8.07 14.26 -4.75
CA GLY A 207 -8.60 13.23 -5.65
C GLY A 207 -9.02 13.71 -7.04
N ARG A 208 -8.83 15.00 -7.36
CA ARG A 208 -9.27 15.64 -8.61
C ARG A 208 -8.09 16.06 -9.49
N HIS A 209 -7.05 16.62 -8.87
CA HIS A 209 -5.88 17.15 -9.55
C HIS A 209 -4.66 16.25 -9.30
N TRP A 210 -4.43 15.35 -10.25
CA TRP A 210 -3.38 14.34 -10.17
C TRP A 210 -2.05 14.84 -10.75
N LYS A 211 -0.96 14.53 -10.05
CA LYS A 211 0.42 14.80 -10.46
C LYS A 211 1.17 13.49 -10.68
N LEU A 212 2.04 13.44 -11.69
CA LEU A 212 2.86 12.27 -12.02
C LEU A 212 4.14 12.25 -11.17
N VAL A 213 4.50 11.07 -10.68
CA VAL A 213 5.83 10.79 -10.14
C VAL A 213 6.79 10.56 -11.31
N ASN A 214 7.89 11.32 -11.37
CA ASN A 214 8.85 11.28 -12.47
C ASN A 214 9.94 10.21 -12.27
N ASP A 215 9.50 8.97 -12.03
CA ASP A 215 10.36 7.80 -11.90
C ASP A 215 9.83 6.68 -12.81
N ILE A 216 10.72 5.80 -13.26
CA ILE A 216 10.36 4.70 -14.16
C ILE A 216 10.17 3.43 -13.34
N PHE A 217 8.95 2.87 -13.38
CA PHE A 217 8.59 1.59 -12.77
C PHE A 217 8.08 0.61 -13.83
N ASP A 218 8.10 -0.66 -13.46
CA ASP A 218 7.73 -1.76 -14.35
C ASP A 218 6.40 -2.36 -13.89
N GLY A 219 5.33 -2.14 -14.68
CA GLY A 219 4.06 -2.82 -14.53
C GLY A 219 3.43 -2.89 -13.12
N LEU A 220 3.48 -1.82 -12.32
CA LEU A 220 2.76 -1.69 -11.03
C LEU A 220 1.26 -1.95 -11.20
N GLN A 221 0.69 -2.74 -10.31
CA GLN A 221 -0.71 -3.18 -10.34
C GLN A 221 -1.47 -2.83 -9.07
N SER A 222 -0.79 -2.82 -7.92
CA SER A 222 -1.39 -2.62 -6.61
C SER A 222 -0.66 -1.57 -5.80
N VAL A 223 -1.38 -0.86 -4.94
CA VAL A 223 -0.80 0.06 -3.97
C VAL A 223 -1.58 0.05 -2.67
N ALA A 224 -0.87 0.03 -1.54
CA ALA A 224 -1.44 0.09 -0.19
C ALA A 224 -0.72 1.13 0.65
N TYR A 225 -1.41 1.65 1.66
CA TYR A 225 -0.84 2.52 2.68
C TYR A 225 -1.03 1.91 4.07
N GLY A 226 0.01 1.97 4.90
CA GLY A 226 0.00 1.48 6.27
C GLY A 226 1.22 1.91 7.06
N ASP A 227 1.07 2.15 8.37
CA ASP A 227 2.15 2.57 9.29
C ASP A 227 3.09 3.67 8.74
N GLY A 228 2.52 4.65 8.03
CA GLY A 228 3.28 5.80 7.52
C GLY A 228 3.90 5.60 6.14
N VAL A 229 3.64 4.46 5.49
CA VAL A 229 4.34 4.01 4.28
C VAL A 229 3.35 3.62 3.20
N PHE A 230 3.59 4.10 1.98
CA PHE A 230 2.99 3.59 0.76
C PHE A 230 3.85 2.46 0.19
N VAL A 231 3.22 1.37 -0.21
CA VAL A 231 3.85 0.21 -0.84
C VAL A 231 3.10 -0.08 -2.13
N ALA A 232 3.79 -0.02 -3.26
CA ALA A 232 3.27 -0.39 -4.57
C ALA A 232 3.90 -1.71 -5.03
N GLY A 233 3.11 -2.59 -5.63
CA GLY A 233 3.54 -3.89 -6.13
C GLY A 233 3.08 -4.11 -7.57
N GLY A 234 3.86 -4.86 -8.34
CA GLY A 234 3.53 -5.19 -9.73
C GLY A 234 4.34 -6.32 -10.30
N ALA A 235 4.75 -6.19 -11.56
CA ALA A 235 5.50 -7.18 -12.33
C ALA A 235 6.88 -7.49 -11.70
N ALA A 236 6.89 -8.32 -10.65
CA ALA A 236 8.08 -8.69 -9.87
C ALA A 236 8.82 -7.51 -9.22
N GLN A 237 8.10 -6.43 -8.93
CA GLN A 237 8.69 -5.22 -8.35
C GLN A 237 7.86 -4.74 -7.16
N ILE A 238 8.56 -4.28 -6.14
CA ILE A 238 8.00 -3.48 -5.05
C ILE A 238 8.61 -2.08 -5.13
N ALA A 239 7.80 -1.05 -4.91
CA ALA A 239 8.24 0.32 -4.70
C ALA A 239 7.64 0.84 -3.40
N THR A 240 8.36 1.71 -2.70
CA THR A 240 7.88 2.24 -1.41
C THR A 240 8.13 3.74 -1.28
N SER A 241 7.27 4.42 -0.54
CA SER A 241 7.35 5.87 -0.31
C SER A 241 6.78 6.23 1.05
N THR A 242 7.29 7.28 1.68
CA THR A 242 6.77 7.80 2.96
C THR A 242 6.01 9.12 2.80
N ASP A 243 6.08 9.72 1.62
CA ASP A 243 5.42 10.97 1.26
C ASP A 243 4.49 10.84 0.05
N GLY A 244 4.45 9.67 -0.61
CA GLY A 244 3.65 9.38 -1.80
C GLY A 244 4.18 10.05 -3.08
N VAL A 245 5.30 10.78 -3.00
CA VAL A 245 5.87 11.58 -4.09
C VAL A 245 7.24 11.06 -4.52
N ARG A 246 8.07 10.66 -3.56
CA ARG A 246 9.40 10.10 -3.79
C ARG A 246 9.39 8.62 -3.48
N TRP A 247 9.78 7.82 -4.46
CA TRP A 247 9.65 6.37 -4.39
C TRP A 247 11.01 5.70 -4.52
N ARG A 248 11.18 4.58 -3.80
CA ARG A 248 12.39 3.74 -3.87
C ARG A 248 11.99 2.33 -4.32
N LYS A 249 12.74 1.78 -5.26
CA LYS A 249 12.60 0.38 -5.70
C LYS A 249 13.11 -0.57 -4.62
N ARG A 250 12.43 -1.69 -4.46
CA ARG A 250 12.70 -2.76 -3.49
C ARG A 250 12.74 -4.09 -4.23
N ASP A 251 13.57 -5.01 -3.74
CA ASP A 251 13.62 -6.38 -4.26
C ASP A 251 12.62 -7.25 -3.47
N PRO A 252 11.53 -7.73 -4.11
CA PRO A 252 10.59 -8.63 -3.43
C PRO A 252 11.19 -9.98 -3.07
N GLY A 253 12.35 -10.35 -3.64
CA GLY A 253 12.98 -11.65 -3.46
C GLY A 253 12.38 -12.76 -4.33
N HIS A 254 11.56 -12.41 -5.33
CA HIS A 254 10.94 -13.33 -6.29
C HIS A 254 10.62 -12.63 -7.62
N ASP A 255 10.34 -13.41 -8.67
CA ASP A 255 10.09 -12.94 -10.05
C ASP A 255 8.59 -12.92 -10.44
N ARG A 256 7.69 -13.08 -9.47
CA ARG A 256 6.24 -13.18 -9.70
C ARG A 256 5.52 -11.82 -9.59
N ALA A 257 4.43 -11.66 -10.34
CA ALA A 257 3.61 -10.45 -10.29
C ALA A 257 2.79 -10.36 -8.99
N ILE A 258 2.57 -9.14 -8.54
CA ILE A 258 1.89 -8.80 -7.28
C ILE A 258 0.57 -8.06 -7.58
N PRO A 259 -0.51 -8.80 -7.92
CA PRO A 259 -1.78 -8.20 -8.34
C PRO A 259 -2.52 -7.46 -7.21
N GLY A 260 -2.23 -7.75 -5.95
CA GLY A 260 -2.87 -7.11 -4.81
C GLY A 260 -1.95 -7.02 -3.61
N ILE A 261 -1.94 -5.86 -2.95
CA ILE A 261 -1.30 -5.62 -1.66
C ILE A 261 -2.32 -4.93 -0.77
N THR A 262 -2.41 -5.35 0.48
CA THR A 262 -3.11 -4.64 1.55
C THR A 262 -2.18 -4.48 2.75
N TYR A 263 -2.47 -3.51 3.60
CA TYR A 263 -1.88 -3.44 4.93
C TYR A 263 -2.91 -3.88 5.97
N GLY A 264 -2.48 -4.69 6.93
CA GLY A 264 -3.32 -5.19 8.01
C GLY A 264 -2.49 -5.91 9.06
N GLN A 265 -2.93 -5.85 10.31
CA GLN A 265 -2.22 -6.49 11.44
C GLN A 265 -0.73 -6.12 11.48
N ASN A 266 -0.41 -4.84 11.27
CA ASN A 266 0.94 -4.30 11.35
C ASN A 266 1.96 -4.81 10.31
N THR A 267 1.45 -5.43 9.23
CA THR A 267 2.26 -5.93 8.12
C THR A 267 1.59 -5.62 6.80
N PHE A 268 2.36 -5.66 5.72
CA PHE A 268 1.81 -5.71 4.38
C PHE A 268 1.61 -7.17 3.98
N VAL A 269 0.45 -7.46 3.39
CA VAL A 269 0.07 -8.79 2.89
C VAL A 269 -0.20 -8.65 1.40
N SER A 270 0.44 -9.48 0.58
CA SER A 270 0.28 -9.48 -0.87
C SER A 270 -0.24 -10.81 -1.36
N VAL A 271 -1.14 -10.76 -2.34
CA VAL A 271 -1.39 -11.88 -3.24
C VAL A 271 -0.38 -11.84 -4.40
N VAL A 272 0.10 -13.00 -4.81
CA VAL A 272 1.16 -13.14 -5.82
C VAL A 272 0.74 -14.22 -6.84
N SER A 273 1.14 -14.04 -8.11
CA SER A 273 0.81 -14.99 -9.18
C SER A 273 1.13 -16.45 -8.80
N GLY A 274 0.24 -17.37 -9.18
CA GLY A 274 0.28 -18.77 -8.75
C GLY A 274 -0.48 -19.05 -7.45
N GLY A 275 -1.40 -18.17 -7.05
CA GLY A 275 -2.28 -18.43 -5.89
C GLY A 275 -1.57 -18.33 -4.54
N LEU A 276 -0.49 -17.54 -4.47
CA LEU A 276 0.33 -17.42 -3.28
C LEU A 276 -0.03 -16.18 -2.48
N ILE A 277 0.19 -16.24 -1.16
CA ILE A 277 0.11 -15.08 -0.27
C ILE A 277 1.44 -14.93 0.46
N MET A 278 2.00 -13.73 0.39
CA MET A 278 3.24 -13.36 1.05
C MET A 278 3.00 -12.20 2.01
N GLN A 279 3.84 -12.11 3.03
CA GLN A 279 3.68 -11.13 4.11
C GLN A 279 5.02 -10.51 4.45
N SER A 280 5.05 -9.19 4.65
CA SER A 280 6.24 -8.47 5.14
C SER A 280 6.51 -8.79 6.61
N ASP A 281 7.71 -8.50 7.11
CA ASP A 281 7.90 -8.39 8.55
C ASP A 281 7.21 -7.10 9.05
N PRO A 282 6.90 -6.99 10.36
CA PRO A 282 6.44 -5.75 10.95
C PRO A 282 7.47 -4.63 10.79
N ILE A 283 7.02 -3.40 10.59
CA ILE A 283 7.89 -2.26 10.28
C ILE A 283 7.80 -1.22 11.39
N ALA A 284 8.94 -0.63 11.75
CA ALA A 284 8.98 0.63 12.45
C ALA A 284 9.39 1.76 11.48
N SER A 285 8.61 2.83 11.44
CA SER A 285 8.90 4.02 10.62
C SER A 285 9.17 5.23 11.51
N LEU A 286 10.13 6.06 11.13
CA LEU A 286 10.50 7.27 11.85
C LEU A 286 10.14 8.53 11.05
N MET A 287 9.55 9.53 11.69
CA MET A 287 9.40 10.87 11.12
C MET A 287 10.06 11.89 12.05
N LEU A 288 10.87 12.78 11.48
CA LEU A 288 11.48 13.88 12.23
C LEU A 288 10.48 15.01 12.45
N GLY A 289 10.30 15.41 13.70
CA GLY A 289 9.70 16.66 14.12
C GLY A 289 10.70 17.82 14.06
N ARG A 290 10.18 19.05 13.95
CA ARG A 290 11.00 20.27 13.88
C ARG A 290 11.06 20.95 15.24
N SER A 291 11.77 20.34 16.18
CA SER A 291 11.94 20.84 17.54
C SER A 291 13.42 20.80 17.97
N SER A 292 13.76 21.54 19.02
CA SER A 292 15.03 21.41 19.73
C SER A 292 14.73 21.23 21.22
N PRO A 293 15.03 20.07 21.82
CA PRO A 293 15.66 18.89 21.20
C PRO A 293 14.76 18.24 20.13
N LEU A 294 15.37 17.48 19.20
CA LEU A 294 14.71 16.86 18.06
C LEU A 294 13.67 15.84 18.52
N GLU A 295 12.46 15.95 17.97
CA GLU A 295 11.37 15.01 18.20
C GLU A 295 11.31 13.98 17.08
N LEU A 296 11.06 12.72 17.42
CA LEU A 296 10.78 11.62 16.49
C LEU A 296 9.35 11.14 16.71
N SER A 297 8.56 11.09 15.64
CA SER A 297 7.33 10.30 15.60
C SER A 297 7.65 8.91 15.08
N ILE A 298 7.30 7.90 15.85
CA ILE A 298 7.70 6.50 15.66
C ILE A 298 6.44 5.67 15.44
N PHE A 299 6.28 5.15 14.24
CA PHE A 299 5.14 4.33 13.84
C PHE A 299 5.53 2.87 13.93
N GLY A 300 4.63 2.01 14.39
CA GLY A 300 4.83 0.57 14.43
C GLY A 300 3.76 -0.15 15.28
N PRO A 301 3.86 -1.47 15.42
CA PRO A 301 2.92 -2.28 16.20
C PRO A 301 2.91 -1.91 17.69
N VAL A 302 1.74 -1.51 18.19
CA VAL A 302 1.50 -1.28 19.62
C VAL A 302 1.73 -2.58 20.40
N GLY A 303 2.42 -2.48 21.53
CA GLY A 303 2.83 -3.61 22.36
C GLY A 303 4.17 -4.23 21.99
N LYS A 304 4.78 -3.84 20.85
CA LYS A 304 6.14 -4.26 20.50
C LYS A 304 7.19 -3.32 21.07
N SER A 305 8.31 -3.91 21.49
CA SER A 305 9.50 -3.18 21.89
C SER A 305 10.20 -2.59 20.67
N CYS A 306 10.53 -1.31 20.74
CA CYS A 306 11.22 -0.57 19.70
C CYS A 306 12.53 -0.01 20.26
N GLN A 307 13.63 -0.32 19.58
CA GLN A 307 14.94 0.25 19.84
C GLN A 307 15.21 1.35 18.82
N VAL A 308 15.55 2.55 19.28
CA VAL A 308 16.00 3.65 18.44
C VAL A 308 17.51 3.78 18.59
N GLU A 309 18.20 3.79 17.46
CA GLU A 309 19.65 3.99 17.39
C GLU A 309 19.95 5.27 16.64
N ALA A 310 21.03 5.94 17.03
CA ALA A 310 21.51 7.13 16.37
C ALA A 310 23.02 7.10 16.11
N THR A 311 23.46 7.83 15.09
CA THR A 311 24.88 8.06 14.81
C THR A 311 25.09 9.48 14.26
N GLU A 312 26.30 10.01 14.34
CA GLU A 312 26.64 11.35 13.82
C GLU A 312 27.37 11.27 12.47
N ASP A 313 27.74 10.06 12.02
CA ASP A 313 28.46 9.82 10.78
C ASP A 313 28.06 8.48 10.14
N LEU A 314 28.07 8.45 8.80
CA LEU A 314 27.68 7.30 7.96
C LEU A 314 28.89 6.61 7.33
N GLY A 315 29.94 6.40 8.12
CA GLY A 315 31.19 5.76 7.69
C GLY A 315 31.10 4.22 7.65
N ALA A 316 32.10 3.57 7.05
CA ALA A 316 32.14 2.11 6.90
C ALA A 316 32.07 1.30 8.22
N THR A 317 32.36 1.93 9.37
CA THR A 317 32.26 1.31 10.70
C THR A 317 30.95 1.62 11.43
N ASN A 318 30.07 2.47 10.87
CA ASN A 318 28.73 2.84 11.35
C ASN A 318 28.55 2.68 12.88
N GLY A 319 29.10 3.63 13.65
CA GLY A 319 29.04 3.65 15.12
C GLY A 319 27.64 4.02 15.62
N TRP A 320 26.69 3.10 15.44
CA TRP A 320 25.33 3.25 15.93
C TRP A 320 25.27 3.05 17.44
N GLU A 321 24.66 4.00 18.12
CA GLU A 321 24.42 3.95 19.56
C GLU A 321 22.94 3.85 19.84
N THR A 322 22.56 3.00 20.79
CA THR A 322 21.18 2.95 21.27
C THR A 322 20.86 4.20 22.07
N VAL A 323 19.93 5.00 21.58
CA VAL A 323 19.48 6.24 22.22
C VAL A 323 18.13 6.10 22.92
N ALA A 324 17.35 5.08 22.55
CA ALA A 324 16.10 4.75 23.23
C ALA A 324 15.76 3.26 23.11
N ASN A 325 15.08 2.74 24.12
CA ASN A 325 14.41 1.44 24.07
C ASN A 325 13.11 1.54 24.87
N PHE A 326 11.97 1.27 24.24
CA PHE A 326 10.67 1.39 24.87
C PHE A 326 9.63 0.53 24.15
N VAL A 327 8.53 0.23 24.84
CA VAL A 327 7.37 -0.44 24.22
C VAL A 327 6.49 0.62 23.57
N LEU A 328 6.13 0.40 22.30
CA LEU A 328 5.17 1.26 21.60
C LEU A 328 3.80 1.13 22.28
N THR A 329 3.33 2.16 22.97
CA THR A 329 2.01 2.18 23.60
C THR A 329 0.93 2.76 22.68
N ASN A 330 1.36 3.49 21.65
CA ASN A 330 0.53 4.09 20.62
C ASN A 330 1.34 4.17 19.30
N SER A 331 0.66 4.36 18.17
CA SER A 331 1.28 4.56 16.85
C SER A 331 0.60 5.78 16.17
N PRO A 332 1.32 6.90 15.95
CA PRO A 332 2.73 7.12 16.27
C PRO A 332 2.98 7.35 17.78
N ALA A 333 4.02 6.72 18.32
CA ALA A 333 4.63 7.13 19.58
C ALA A 333 5.53 8.35 19.35
N THR A 334 5.65 9.24 20.32
CA THR A 334 6.54 10.40 20.22
C THR A 334 7.70 10.22 21.19
N TRP A 335 8.92 10.41 20.70
CA TRP A 335 10.13 10.38 21.52
C TRP A 335 11.02 11.58 21.17
N THR A 336 11.55 12.24 22.18
CA THR A 336 12.46 13.37 22.00
C THR A 336 13.88 12.92 22.29
N ASP A 337 14.83 13.23 21.41
CA ASP A 337 16.24 12.94 21.57
C ASP A 337 16.94 14.03 22.39
N PRO A 338 17.22 13.83 23.69
CA PRO A 338 17.80 14.88 24.52
C PRO A 338 19.24 15.22 24.09
N GLY A 339 19.94 14.28 23.43
CA GLY A 339 21.31 14.45 22.96
C GLY A 339 21.45 15.11 21.59
N SER A 340 20.34 15.44 20.92
CA SER A 340 20.34 16.06 19.59
C SER A 340 20.79 17.53 19.59
N THR A 341 20.75 18.18 20.75
CA THR A 341 21.10 19.61 20.89
C THR A 341 22.57 19.84 20.57
N ASN A 342 22.87 20.90 19.80
CA ASN A 342 24.24 21.29 19.38
C ASN A 342 24.97 20.28 18.49
N LYS A 343 24.25 19.36 17.83
CA LYS A 343 24.83 18.48 16.81
C LYS A 343 24.66 19.09 15.42
N SER A 344 25.72 19.05 14.60
CA SER A 344 25.70 19.58 13.22
C SER A 344 24.92 18.66 12.27
N GLN A 345 24.92 17.36 12.57
CA GLN A 345 24.11 16.34 11.93
C GLN A 345 23.89 15.17 12.88
N ARG A 346 22.78 14.47 12.74
CA ARG A 346 22.50 13.21 13.42
C ARG A 346 21.60 12.35 12.56
N PHE A 347 21.85 11.04 12.62
CA PHE A 347 21.14 10.02 11.89
C PHE A 347 20.46 9.04 12.81
N TYR A 348 19.31 8.51 12.38
CA TYR A 348 18.45 7.67 13.21
C TYR A 348 17.99 6.42 12.44
N ARG A 349 17.85 5.30 13.15
CA ARG A 349 17.10 4.12 12.71
C ARG A 349 16.30 3.54 13.88
N ALA A 350 15.25 2.80 13.57
CA ALA A 350 14.45 2.08 14.55
C ALA A 350 14.36 0.60 14.18
N ALA A 351 14.47 -0.27 15.18
CA ALA A 351 14.33 -1.71 15.04
C ALA A 351 13.30 -2.23 16.04
N LEU A 352 12.34 -3.01 15.55
CA LEU A 352 11.44 -3.77 16.42
C LEU A 352 12.20 -4.97 16.98
N GLN A 353 12.11 -5.15 18.29
CA GLN A 353 12.67 -6.31 18.97
C GLN A 353 11.67 -7.48 18.91
N PRO A 354 12.16 -8.74 18.93
CA PRO A 354 11.33 -9.95 18.88
C PRO A 354 10.15 -9.95 19.88
#